data_AF-A0A7K9KGX9-F1
#
_entry.id   AF-A0A7K9KGX9-F1
#
_cell.length_a   1.000
_cell.length_b   1.000
_cell.length_c   1.000
_cell.angle_alpha   90.00
_cell.angle_beta   90.00
_cell.angle_gamma   90.00
#
_symmetry.space_group_name_H-M   'P 1'
#
loop_
_entity.id
_entity.type
_entity.pdbx_description
1 polymer ?
#
loop_
_entity_poly.entity_id
_entity_poly.type
_entity_poly.pdbx_seq_one_letter_code
_entity_poly.pdbx_strand_id
1 'polypeptide(L)'
;ESPYSSSTHLYPKKAAAWRSLQGTGSAGFENAAVENPRQIWLGLLKQGIRISHALTSDVDTGHMRANVSSSTPEYLKEALGMKKPKHSRSSSNGYIPGTPDYKEKEDMYDEIIELKKTIQAQKNEGNRMKTKLRRMEEENSRKDKQIEQLLDPSRASELARALSDKKTDNGWVVTGLKQKIVKLEEQCKEKDNTTNEFQADMKTSSLEEVRLAMETYYEEVHRLQLLLAKSETMRKKYGRDTQKRLKALNAAVLRLSRNIKDLQAENQRLKEDLGHVLSSSPPHSKTKNYSEWTRQRLVRRILDLEKVSD
;
A
#
# COMPACT_ATOMS: atom_id res chain seq x y z
N GLU A 1 -40.20 -8.35 -22.21
CA GLU A 1 -38.99 -8.55 -21.40
C GLU A 1 -38.85 -10.03 -21.10
N SER A 2 -37.70 -10.62 -21.41
CA SER A 2 -37.37 -12.00 -21.01
C SER A 2 -35.90 -12.03 -20.62
N PRO A 3 -35.51 -12.52 -19.41
CA PRO A 3 -34.18 -12.28 -18.87
C PRO A 3 -33.43 -13.59 -18.63
N TYR A 4 -32.78 -14.20 -19.62
CA TYR A 4 -31.72 -15.17 -19.37
C TYR A 4 -30.79 -15.25 -20.58
N SER A 5 -29.58 -14.69 -20.45
CA SER A 5 -28.38 -15.14 -21.16
C SER A 5 -27.15 -14.47 -20.53
N SER A 6 -26.49 -15.22 -19.66
CA SER A 6 -25.13 -14.95 -19.21
C SER A 6 -24.15 -15.51 -20.24
N SER A 7 -23.17 -14.71 -20.68
CA SER A 7 -21.89 -15.24 -21.15
C SER A 7 -20.78 -14.21 -20.93
N THR A 8 -20.01 -14.49 -19.89
CA THR A 8 -18.73 -13.91 -19.51
C THR A 8 -17.65 -14.20 -20.55
N HIS A 9 -16.96 -13.17 -21.06
CA HIS A 9 -15.52 -13.20 -21.36
C HIS A 9 -15.04 -11.78 -21.71
N LEU A 10 -14.53 -11.05 -20.72
CA LEU A 10 -13.70 -9.86 -20.95
C LEU A 10 -12.41 -10.01 -20.14
N TYR A 11 -11.31 -10.07 -20.88
CA TYR A 11 -9.94 -10.15 -20.38
C TYR A 11 -9.60 -8.99 -19.42
N PRO A 12 -8.86 -9.22 -18.31
CA PRO A 12 -8.30 -8.13 -17.53
C PRO A 12 -7.04 -7.57 -18.20
N LYS A 13 -7.08 -6.27 -18.48
CA LYS A 13 -5.93 -5.45 -18.89
C LYS A 13 -4.95 -5.37 -17.72
N LYS A 14 -3.69 -5.76 -17.94
CA LYS A 14 -2.59 -5.71 -16.96
C LYS A 14 -2.41 -4.28 -16.44
N ALA A 15 -2.62 -4.08 -15.14
CA ALA A 15 -2.20 -2.88 -14.41
C ALA A 15 -0.75 -3.06 -13.93
N ALA A 16 0.06 -2.02 -14.11
CA ALA A 16 1.46 -2.01 -13.69
C ALA A 16 1.57 -2.08 -12.15
N ALA A 17 2.28 -3.08 -11.66
CA ALA A 17 2.59 -3.24 -10.25
C ALA A 17 3.62 -2.19 -9.81
N TRP A 18 3.21 -1.33 -8.89
CA TRP A 18 4.13 -0.48 -8.14
C TRP A 18 4.92 -1.37 -7.18
N ARG A 19 6.23 -1.51 -7.43
CA ARG A 19 7.14 -2.13 -6.46
C ARG A 19 7.33 -1.16 -5.30
N SER A 20 6.99 -1.61 -4.10
CA SER A 20 7.49 -1.06 -2.85
C SER A 20 9.00 -1.28 -2.77
N LEU A 21 9.76 -0.20 -2.54
CA LEU A 21 11.14 -0.28 -2.11
C LEU A 21 11.15 -0.17 -0.57
N GLN A 22 11.32 -1.32 0.09
CA GLN A 22 11.63 -1.37 1.51
C GLN A 22 13.13 -1.08 1.68
N GLY A 23 13.46 -0.14 2.55
CA GLY A 23 14.81 0.39 2.71
C GLY A 23 15.72 -0.43 3.61
N THR A 24 17.02 -0.16 3.47
CA THR A 24 18.05 -0.20 4.52
C THR A 24 19.25 0.58 4.00
N GLY A 25 19.68 1.62 4.72
CA GLY A 25 20.84 2.43 4.36
C GLY A 25 20.85 3.77 5.07
N SER A 26 21.03 3.73 6.39
CA SER A 26 21.29 4.91 7.22
C SER A 26 22.61 5.57 6.79
N ALA A 27 22.54 6.84 6.40
CA ALA A 27 23.64 7.78 6.52
C ALA A 27 23.02 9.14 6.87
N GLY A 28 23.32 9.63 8.07
CA GLY A 28 22.72 10.83 8.63
C GLY A 28 22.95 12.05 7.75
N PHE A 29 21.86 12.68 7.34
CA PHE A 29 21.90 14.09 6.94
C PHE A 29 21.85 14.91 8.22
N GLU A 30 23.04 15.20 8.72
CA GLU A 30 23.28 16.21 9.74
C GLU A 30 22.85 17.57 9.18
N ASN A 31 22.22 18.35 10.05
CA ASN A 31 21.57 19.62 9.77
C ASN A 31 22.43 20.54 8.88
N ALA A 32 21.92 20.91 7.70
CA ALA A 32 22.40 22.06 6.95
C ALA A 32 21.98 23.33 7.71
N ALA A 33 22.71 23.62 8.78
CA ALA A 33 22.70 24.92 9.42
C ALA A 33 23.06 25.97 8.38
N VAL A 34 22.41 27.12 8.49
CA VAL A 34 22.55 28.30 7.62
C VAL A 34 24.03 28.70 7.51
N GLU A 35 24.72 28.18 6.50
CA GLU A 35 26.10 28.55 6.22
C GLU A 35 26.13 29.97 5.66
N ASN A 36 26.92 30.82 6.31
CA ASN A 36 27.12 32.20 5.92
C ASN A 36 27.82 32.24 4.56
N PRO A 37 27.41 33.08 3.60
CA PRO A 37 28.05 33.19 2.29
C PRO A 37 29.57 33.35 2.35
N ARG A 38 30.10 33.98 3.41
CA ARG A 38 31.54 34.13 3.63
C ARG A 38 32.27 32.81 3.88
N GLN A 39 31.64 31.82 4.50
CA GLN A 39 32.21 30.49 4.76
C GLN A 39 32.30 29.66 3.48
N ILE A 40 31.29 29.76 2.61
CA ILE A 40 31.27 29.12 1.28
C ILE A 40 32.40 29.65 0.39
N TRP A 41 32.61 30.97 0.37
CA TRP A 41 33.71 31.60 -0.37
C TRP A 41 35.09 31.18 0.18
N LEU A 42 35.25 31.05 1.49
CA LEU A 42 36.48 30.58 2.09
C LEU A 42 36.75 29.10 1.78
N GLY A 43 35.70 28.27 1.74
CA GLY A 43 35.78 26.86 1.34
C GLY A 43 36.26 26.70 -0.11
N LEU A 44 35.71 27.50 -1.03
CA LEU A 44 36.12 27.52 -2.44
C LEU A 44 37.56 28.03 -2.66
N LEU A 45 38.06 28.94 -1.81
CA LEU A 45 39.44 29.42 -1.89
C LEU A 45 40.45 28.39 -1.36
N LYS A 46 40.07 27.63 -0.33
CA LYS A 46 40.89 26.55 0.24
C LYS A 46 40.92 25.32 -0.66
N GLN A 47 39.85 25.08 -1.42
CA GLN A 47 39.78 24.03 -2.42
C GLN A 47 40.30 24.57 -3.76
N GLY A 48 41.64 24.59 -3.87
CA GLY A 48 42.41 25.20 -4.96
C GLY A 48 41.73 25.29 -6.32
N ILE A 49 41.66 26.54 -6.80
CA ILE A 49 41.42 27.02 -8.16
C ILE A 49 41.67 25.91 -9.20
N ARG A 50 40.58 25.33 -9.73
CA ARG A 50 40.63 24.55 -10.96
C ARG A 50 39.49 24.88 -11.91
N ILE A 51 39.06 26.15 -11.94
CA ILE A 51 38.16 26.65 -12.98
C ILE A 51 38.52 28.12 -13.25
N SER A 52 39.55 28.34 -14.07
CA SER A 52 39.74 29.58 -14.83
C SER A 52 40.68 29.28 -15.98
N HIS A 53 40.24 29.70 -17.17
CA HIS A 53 40.88 29.52 -18.46
C HIS A 53 42.40 29.69 -18.45
N ALA A 54 43.08 28.79 -19.17
CA ALA A 54 44.46 28.95 -19.57
C ALA A 54 44.63 30.29 -20.31
N LEU A 55 45.16 31.29 -19.60
CA LEU A 55 45.72 32.49 -20.19
C LEU A 55 47.21 32.21 -20.38
N THR A 56 47.57 31.72 -21.56
CA THR A 56 48.97 31.60 -21.98
C THR A 56 49.52 33.00 -22.16
N SER A 57 50.14 33.56 -21.12
CA SER A 57 51.07 34.67 -21.28
C SER A 57 52.46 34.08 -21.51
N ASP A 58 52.82 33.97 -22.78
CA ASP A 58 54.18 33.68 -23.23
C ASP A 58 55.05 34.91 -22.91
N VAL A 59 55.69 34.89 -21.74
CA VAL A 59 56.77 35.82 -21.41
C VAL A 59 58.04 35.18 -21.90
N ASP A 60 58.36 35.45 -23.17
CA ASP A 60 59.65 35.17 -23.77
C ASP A 60 60.71 35.93 -22.96
N THR A 61 61.30 35.22 -22.00
CA THR A 61 62.44 35.70 -21.21
C THR A 61 63.70 35.39 -22.02
N GLY A 62 63.74 35.94 -23.24
CA GLY A 62 64.88 35.89 -24.12
C GLY A 62 66.05 36.64 -23.50
N HIS A 63 67.10 35.88 -23.19
CA HIS A 63 68.38 36.32 -22.64
C HIS A 63 68.87 37.63 -23.28
N MET A 64 68.61 38.77 -22.64
CA MET A 64 69.43 39.94 -22.84
C MET A 64 70.75 39.68 -22.12
N ARG A 65 71.73 39.15 -22.86
CA ARG A 65 73.15 39.41 -22.53
C ARG A 65 73.36 40.91 -22.73
N ALA A 66 72.83 41.69 -21.80
CA ALA A 66 73.21 43.07 -21.64
C ALA A 66 74.67 43.01 -21.21
N ASN A 67 75.57 43.31 -22.15
CA ASN A 67 76.88 43.79 -21.77
C ASN A 67 76.62 44.92 -20.78
N VAL A 68 76.95 44.68 -19.51
CA VAL A 68 76.80 45.63 -18.42
C VAL A 68 77.48 46.90 -18.91
N SER A 69 76.67 47.90 -19.27
CA SER A 69 77.15 49.24 -19.58
C SER A 69 77.78 49.75 -18.29
N SER A 70 79.09 49.56 -18.19
CA SER A 70 79.83 50.12 -17.08
C SER A 70 79.64 51.62 -17.11
N SER A 71 79.27 52.20 -15.98
CA SER A 71 79.04 53.64 -15.80
C SER A 71 80.20 54.52 -16.26
N THR A 72 81.39 53.96 -16.46
CA THR A 72 82.56 54.65 -17.00
C THR A 72 82.71 54.31 -18.49
N PRO A 73 82.58 55.30 -19.39
CA PRO A 73 82.82 55.15 -20.83
C PRO A 73 84.16 54.47 -21.15
N GLU A 74 84.17 53.68 -22.23
CA GLU A 74 85.32 52.85 -22.62
C GLU A 74 86.63 53.66 -22.77
N TYR A 75 86.54 54.87 -23.33
CA TYR A 75 87.68 55.79 -23.49
C TYR A 75 88.25 56.30 -22.15
N LEU A 76 87.39 56.53 -21.15
CA LEU A 76 87.84 56.97 -19.82
C LEU A 76 88.52 55.83 -19.06
N LYS A 77 88.03 54.61 -19.22
CA LYS A 77 88.66 53.44 -18.60
C LYS A 77 90.08 53.21 -19.12
N GLU A 78 90.33 53.52 -20.39
CA GLU A 78 91.65 53.42 -20.99
C GLU A 78 92.57 54.57 -20.57
N ALA A 79 92.08 55.81 -20.60
CA ALA A 79 92.85 56.99 -20.18
C ALA A 79 93.29 56.91 -18.70
N LEU A 80 92.45 56.33 -17.84
CA LEU A 80 92.75 56.12 -16.42
C LEU A 80 93.60 54.86 -16.16
N GLY A 81 94.04 54.14 -17.19
CA GLY A 81 94.85 52.92 -17.06
C GLY A 81 94.08 51.73 -16.45
N MET A 82 92.76 51.82 -16.32
CA MET A 82 91.89 50.79 -15.73
C MET A 82 91.67 49.60 -16.66
N LYS A 83 91.98 49.74 -17.97
CA LYS A 83 91.87 48.69 -18.98
C LYS A 83 93.03 48.79 -19.98
N LYS A 84 93.60 47.64 -20.39
CA LYS A 84 94.64 47.58 -21.44
C LYS A 84 94.02 47.72 -22.85
N PRO A 85 94.65 48.45 -23.79
CA PRO A 85 94.17 48.56 -25.17
C PRO A 85 94.09 47.18 -25.83
N LYS A 86 93.00 46.89 -26.54
CA LYS A 86 92.78 45.59 -27.19
C LYS A 86 93.47 45.43 -28.55
N HIS A 87 94.00 46.52 -29.12
CA HIS A 87 94.67 46.53 -30.42
C HIS A 87 96.16 46.92 -30.29
N SER A 88 96.93 46.14 -29.53
CA SER A 88 98.40 46.29 -29.54
C SER A 88 98.99 45.72 -30.85
N ARG A 89 99.05 46.53 -31.91
CA ARG A 89 99.83 46.21 -33.12
C ARG A 89 101.29 46.61 -32.91
N SER A 90 102.12 45.63 -32.60
CA SER A 90 103.59 45.60 -32.75
C SER A 90 104.46 46.56 -31.91
N SER A 91 105.43 45.97 -31.22
CA SER A 91 106.32 46.53 -30.21
C SER A 91 107.49 47.38 -30.74
N SER A 92 107.30 48.25 -31.73
CA SER A 92 108.42 49.11 -32.20
C SER A 92 108.20 50.62 -32.12
N ASN A 93 107.07 51.09 -31.57
CA ASN A 93 106.94 52.51 -31.23
C ASN A 93 106.15 52.68 -29.92
N GLY A 94 106.66 53.49 -29.00
CA GLY A 94 106.28 53.50 -27.58
C GLY A 94 104.81 53.84 -27.31
N TYR A 95 104.10 52.94 -26.63
CA TYR A 95 102.81 53.23 -26.01
C TYR A 95 103.04 54.13 -24.78
N ILE A 96 102.50 55.35 -24.80
CA ILE A 96 102.56 56.30 -23.69
C ILE A 96 101.26 56.18 -22.89
N PRO A 97 101.30 55.69 -21.63
CA PRO A 97 100.14 55.68 -20.74
C PRO A 97 99.52 57.08 -20.61
N GLY A 98 98.20 57.17 -20.78
CA GLY A 98 97.46 58.44 -20.74
C GLY A 98 97.12 59.04 -22.12
N THR A 99 97.60 58.43 -23.21
CA THR A 99 97.17 58.78 -24.57
C THR A 99 96.03 57.84 -24.98
N PRO A 100 94.80 58.33 -25.23
CA PRO A 100 93.69 57.46 -25.62
C PRO A 100 94.00 56.76 -26.95
N ASP A 101 93.87 55.44 -27.00
CA ASP A 101 93.85 54.67 -28.24
C ASP A 101 92.50 54.94 -28.92
N TYR A 102 92.46 56.03 -29.70
CA TYR A 102 91.28 56.33 -30.50
C TYR A 102 91.08 55.19 -31.50
N LYS A 103 89.86 54.65 -31.55
CA LYS A 103 89.47 53.69 -32.58
C LYS A 103 89.76 54.28 -33.97
N GLU A 104 90.04 53.41 -34.94
CA GLU A 104 90.23 53.83 -36.33
C GLU A 104 89.00 54.63 -36.80
N LYS A 105 89.19 55.55 -37.76
CA LYS A 105 88.12 56.48 -38.15
C LYS A 105 86.88 55.73 -38.62
N GLU A 106 87.07 54.65 -39.34
CA GLU A 106 86.08 53.74 -39.89
C GLU A 106 85.24 53.10 -38.77
N ASP A 107 85.90 52.52 -37.75
CA ASP A 107 85.23 51.90 -36.59
C ASP A 107 84.38 52.91 -35.79
N MET A 108 84.85 54.16 -35.67
CA MET A 108 84.09 55.23 -35.01
C MET A 108 82.81 55.57 -35.78
N TYR A 109 82.86 55.59 -37.11
CA TYR A 109 81.66 55.85 -37.93
C TYR A 109 80.64 54.72 -37.81
N ASP A 110 81.09 53.46 -37.80
CA ASP A 110 80.21 52.30 -37.63
C ASP A 110 79.52 52.30 -36.26
N GLU A 111 80.26 52.60 -35.18
CA GLU A 111 79.68 52.74 -33.84
C GLU A 111 78.66 53.89 -33.77
N ILE A 112 78.93 55.03 -34.40
CA ILE A 112 77.95 56.13 -34.50
C ILE A 112 76.68 55.67 -35.23
N ILE A 113 76.80 54.88 -36.28
CA ILE A 113 75.66 54.34 -37.02
C ILE A 113 74.87 53.35 -36.14
N GLU A 114 75.54 52.45 -35.44
CA GLU A 114 74.91 51.50 -34.52
C GLU A 114 74.21 52.19 -33.34
N LEU A 115 74.84 53.19 -32.74
CA LEU A 115 74.25 53.99 -31.68
C LEU A 115 73.01 54.75 -32.18
N LYS A 116 73.06 55.34 -33.37
CA LYS A 116 71.88 55.97 -33.99
C LYS A 116 70.74 54.97 -34.21
N LYS A 117 71.04 53.77 -34.71
CA LYS A 117 70.05 52.69 -34.86
C LYS A 117 69.45 52.29 -33.51
N THR A 118 70.28 52.18 -32.47
CA THR A 118 69.85 51.81 -31.12
C THR A 118 68.96 52.89 -30.50
N ILE A 119 69.34 54.17 -30.61
CA ILE A 119 68.53 55.30 -30.15
C ILE A 119 67.17 55.31 -30.86
N GLN A 120 67.16 55.10 -32.18
CA GLN A 120 65.91 55.05 -32.95
C GLN A 120 65.04 53.86 -32.55
N ALA A 121 65.64 52.69 -32.33
CA ALA A 121 64.94 51.50 -31.85
C ALA A 121 64.32 51.73 -30.45
N GLN A 122 65.09 52.31 -29.52
CA GLN A 122 64.61 52.67 -28.18
C GLN A 122 63.49 53.72 -28.22
N LYS A 123 63.58 54.71 -29.12
CA LYS A 123 62.52 55.70 -29.33
C LYS A 123 61.23 55.06 -29.84
N ASN A 124 61.35 54.16 -30.82
CA ASN A 124 60.20 53.39 -31.34
C ASN A 124 59.58 52.51 -30.25
N GLU A 125 60.41 51.85 -29.44
CA GLU A 125 59.95 51.03 -28.33
C GLU A 125 59.27 51.86 -27.23
N GLY A 126 59.80 53.05 -26.90
CA GLY A 126 59.16 54.00 -25.99
C GLY A 126 57.77 54.43 -26.49
N ASN A 127 57.62 54.70 -27.79
CA ASN A 127 56.32 55.02 -28.39
C ASN A 127 55.33 53.85 -28.32
N ARG A 128 55.82 52.62 -28.52
CA ARG A 128 55.02 51.39 -28.39
C ARG A 128 54.51 51.23 -26.95
N MET A 129 55.40 51.36 -25.97
CA MET A 129 55.07 51.25 -24.55
C MET A 129 54.10 52.34 -24.09
N LYS A 130 54.30 53.59 -24.52
CA LYS A 130 53.38 54.70 -24.25
C LYS A 130 51.95 54.40 -24.73
N THR A 131 51.82 53.79 -25.91
CA THR A 131 50.50 53.44 -26.45
C THR A 131 49.87 52.26 -25.69
N LYS A 132 50.66 51.25 -25.30
CA LYS A 132 50.17 50.12 -24.48
C LYS A 132 49.66 50.59 -23.12
N LEU A 133 50.42 51.48 -22.48
CA LEU A 133 50.09 52.07 -21.17
C LEU A 133 48.76 52.83 -21.23
N ARG A 134 48.57 53.70 -22.22
CA ARG A 134 47.29 54.42 -22.42
C ARG A 134 46.08 53.48 -22.54
N ARG A 135 46.20 52.40 -23.33
CA ARG A 135 45.10 51.43 -23.50
C ARG A 135 44.75 50.70 -22.20
N MET A 136 45.78 50.28 -21.46
CA MET A 136 45.59 49.60 -20.17
C MET A 136 44.95 50.52 -19.14
N GLU A 137 45.34 51.80 -19.08
CA GLU A 137 44.74 52.80 -18.17
C GLU A 137 43.25 53.04 -18.48
N GLU A 138 42.88 53.11 -19.76
CA GLU A 138 41.49 53.23 -20.19
C GLU A 138 40.68 51.98 -19.81
N GLU A 139 41.23 50.77 -19.97
CA GLU A 139 40.57 49.53 -19.53
C GLU A 139 40.39 49.48 -18.02
N ASN A 140 41.42 49.88 -17.26
CA ASN A 140 41.36 49.92 -15.80
C ASN A 140 40.28 50.90 -15.33
N SER A 141 40.23 52.10 -15.94
CA SER A 141 39.20 53.10 -15.66
C SER A 141 37.78 52.59 -15.95
N ARG A 142 37.59 51.70 -16.93
CA ARG A 142 36.29 51.07 -17.20
C ARG A 142 35.93 50.04 -16.13
N LYS A 143 36.90 49.22 -15.69
CA LYS A 143 36.70 48.22 -14.63
C LYS A 143 36.43 48.87 -13.28
N ASP A 144 37.13 49.95 -12.95
CA ASP A 144 36.91 50.70 -11.71
C ASP A 144 35.47 51.24 -11.62
N LYS A 145 34.94 51.78 -12.72
CA LYS A 145 33.53 52.20 -12.79
C LYS A 145 32.53 51.05 -12.62
N GLN A 146 32.84 49.86 -13.13
CA GLN A 146 32.01 48.67 -12.93
C GLN A 146 32.03 48.23 -11.46
N ILE A 147 33.20 48.28 -10.82
CA ILE A 147 33.36 47.97 -9.40
C ILE A 147 32.55 48.96 -8.56
N GLU A 148 32.65 50.26 -8.83
CA GLU A 148 31.84 51.29 -8.15
C GLU A 148 30.33 51.02 -8.29
N GLN A 149 29.86 50.66 -9.49
CA GLN A 149 28.44 50.35 -9.72
C GLN A 149 27.96 49.09 -8.96
N LEU A 150 28.82 48.08 -8.81
CA LEU A 150 28.51 46.87 -8.05
C LEU A 150 28.54 47.11 -6.55
N LEU A 151 29.40 48.02 -6.10
CA LEU A 151 29.54 48.40 -4.70
C LEU A 151 28.55 49.48 -4.25
N ASP A 152 27.77 50.05 -5.17
CA ASP A 152 26.74 51.05 -4.86
C ASP A 152 25.71 50.50 -3.84
N PRO A 153 25.66 51.06 -2.62
CA PRO A 153 24.71 50.64 -1.59
C PRO A 153 23.25 50.79 -1.99
N SER A 154 22.92 51.71 -2.91
CA SER A 154 21.56 51.93 -3.39
C SER A 154 21.01 50.70 -4.13
N ARG A 155 21.86 50.10 -4.97
CA ARG A 155 21.55 48.90 -5.75
C ARG A 155 21.45 47.65 -4.88
N ALA A 156 22.29 47.54 -3.85
CA ALA A 156 22.17 46.50 -2.83
C ALA A 156 20.86 46.61 -2.04
N SER A 157 20.43 47.84 -1.71
CA SER A 157 19.18 48.12 -1.00
C SER A 157 17.95 47.75 -1.84
N GLU A 158 17.95 48.01 -3.14
CA GLU A 158 16.88 47.61 -4.07
C GLU A 158 16.72 46.09 -4.15
N LEU A 159 17.83 45.37 -4.28
CA LEU A 159 17.83 43.91 -4.28
C LEU A 159 17.32 43.33 -2.95
N ALA A 160 17.75 43.91 -1.82
CA ALA A 160 17.29 43.49 -0.50
C ALA A 160 15.78 43.71 -0.31
N ARG A 161 15.24 44.86 -0.75
CA ARG A 161 13.79 45.13 -0.73
C ARG A 161 13.01 44.13 -1.59
N ALA A 162 13.43 43.91 -2.84
CA ALA A 162 12.77 42.96 -3.73
C ALA A 162 12.78 41.52 -3.20
N LEU A 163 13.84 41.11 -2.51
CA LEU A 163 13.92 39.81 -1.83
C LEU A 163 13.00 39.73 -0.60
N SER A 164 12.93 40.81 0.18
CA SER A 164 12.06 40.89 1.36
C SER A 164 10.58 40.80 0.98
N ASP A 165 10.15 41.51 -0.07
CA ASP A 165 8.77 41.50 -0.54
C ASP A 165 8.36 40.10 -1.01
N LYS A 166 9.21 39.44 -1.80
CA LYS A 166 8.99 38.04 -2.24
C LYS A 166 8.96 37.06 -1.06
N LYS A 167 9.83 37.24 -0.07
CA LYS A 167 9.88 36.38 1.12
C LYS A 167 8.61 36.51 1.97
N THR A 168 8.06 37.72 2.05
CA THR A 168 6.83 38.00 2.80
C THR A 168 5.62 37.32 2.14
N ASP A 169 5.45 37.48 0.82
CA ASP A 169 4.37 36.84 0.06
C ASP A 169 4.44 35.30 0.14
N ASN A 170 5.62 34.73 -0.09
CA ASN A 170 5.87 33.30 0.07
C ASN A 170 5.61 32.82 1.51
N GLY A 171 5.89 33.65 2.52
CA GLY A 171 5.67 33.34 3.93
C GLY A 171 4.19 33.15 4.27
N TRP A 172 3.31 33.98 3.70
CA TRP A 172 1.86 33.84 3.86
C TRP A 172 1.34 32.56 3.21
N VAL A 173 1.79 32.26 1.99
CA VAL A 173 1.42 31.03 1.28
C VAL A 173 1.85 29.79 2.07
N VAL A 174 3.10 29.76 2.55
CA VAL A 174 3.61 28.65 3.37
C VAL A 174 2.82 28.49 4.66
N THR A 175 2.47 29.60 5.32
CA THR A 175 1.68 29.55 6.56
C THR A 175 0.26 29.03 6.30
N GLY A 176 -0.39 29.47 5.21
CA GLY A 176 -1.70 28.96 4.80
C GLY A 176 -1.68 27.47 4.44
N LEU A 177 -0.64 27.02 3.74
CA LEU A 177 -0.46 25.60 3.43
C LEU A 177 -0.23 24.77 4.70
N LYS A 178 0.60 25.22 5.64
CA LYS A 178 0.77 24.56 6.94
C LYS A 178 -0.54 24.42 7.69
N GLN A 179 -1.35 25.49 7.77
CA GLN A 179 -2.64 25.44 8.44
C GLN A 179 -3.62 24.48 7.74
N LYS A 180 -3.60 24.42 6.40
CA LYS A 180 -4.42 23.49 5.62
C LYS A 180 -4.01 22.03 5.85
N ILE A 181 -2.71 21.75 5.93
CA ILE A 181 -2.18 20.41 6.23
C ILE A 181 -2.68 19.95 7.60
N VAL A 182 -2.51 20.76 8.65
CA VAL A 182 -2.96 20.40 10.01
C VAL A 182 -4.47 20.12 10.06
N LYS A 183 -5.28 20.92 9.36
CA LYS A 183 -6.73 20.67 9.27
C LYS A 183 -7.07 19.37 8.55
N LEU A 184 -6.35 19.03 7.49
CA LEU A 184 -6.55 17.78 6.76
C LEU A 184 -6.08 16.57 7.58
N GLU A 185 -4.97 16.69 8.31
CA GLU A 185 -4.48 15.66 9.23
C GLU A 185 -5.51 15.36 10.32
N GLU A 186 -6.10 16.39 10.93
CA GLU A 186 -7.15 16.22 11.94
C GLU A 186 -8.40 15.55 11.35
N GLN A 187 -8.82 15.94 10.14
CA GLN A 187 -9.94 15.29 9.44
C GLN A 187 -9.67 13.81 9.12
N CYS A 188 -8.45 13.48 8.70
CA CYS A 188 -8.07 12.10 8.44
C CYS A 188 -8.13 11.29 9.74
N LYS A 189 -7.57 11.83 10.83
CA LYS A 189 -7.60 11.18 12.15
C LYS A 189 -9.03 10.96 12.66
N GLU A 190 -9.92 11.94 12.50
CA GLU A 190 -11.34 11.81 12.86
C GLU A 190 -12.04 10.73 12.03
N LYS A 191 -11.80 10.69 10.71
CA LYS A 191 -12.34 9.63 9.83
C LYS A 191 -11.80 8.25 10.15
N ASP A 192 -10.53 8.14 10.51
CA ASP A 192 -9.93 6.88 10.95
C ASP A 192 -10.54 6.42 12.28
N ASN A 193 -10.77 7.34 13.22
CA ASN A 193 -11.44 7.04 14.48
C ASN A 193 -12.87 6.53 14.26
N THR A 194 -13.68 7.21 13.43
CA THR A 194 -15.05 6.76 13.12
C THR A 194 -15.05 5.41 12.39
N THR A 195 -14.08 5.18 11.50
CA THR A 195 -13.92 3.87 10.86
C THR A 195 -13.60 2.77 11.86
N ASN A 196 -12.72 3.04 12.83
CA ASN A 196 -12.37 2.10 13.89
C ASN A 196 -13.57 1.81 14.80
N GLU A 197 -14.34 2.83 15.16
CA GLU A 197 -15.59 2.68 15.93
C GLU A 197 -16.59 1.80 15.18
N PHE A 198 -16.89 2.10 13.91
CA PHE A 198 -17.78 1.27 13.11
C PHE A 198 -17.28 -0.17 12.97
N GLN A 199 -15.97 -0.38 12.84
CA GLN A 199 -15.40 -1.72 12.79
C GLN A 199 -15.58 -2.47 14.11
N ALA A 200 -15.45 -1.79 15.25
CA ALA A 200 -15.69 -2.35 16.57
C ALA A 200 -17.18 -2.70 16.77
N ASP A 201 -18.08 -1.82 16.34
CA ASP A 201 -19.53 -2.01 16.41
C ASP A 201 -19.96 -3.19 15.54
N MET A 202 -19.45 -3.30 14.31
CA MET A 202 -19.73 -4.45 13.44
C MET A 202 -19.30 -5.78 14.07
N LYS A 203 -18.12 -5.83 14.69
CA LYS A 203 -17.63 -7.03 15.39
C LYS A 203 -18.53 -7.37 16.57
N THR A 204 -18.91 -6.36 17.35
CA THR A 204 -19.77 -6.52 18.53
C THR A 204 -21.16 -7.00 18.12
N SER A 205 -21.79 -6.36 17.12
CA SER A 205 -23.09 -6.74 16.55
C SER A 205 -23.09 -8.17 16.02
N SER A 206 -22.04 -8.57 15.27
CA SER A 206 -21.93 -9.93 14.75
C SER A 206 -21.84 -10.98 15.87
N LEU A 207 -21.10 -10.68 16.95
CA LEU A 207 -21.03 -11.56 18.12
C LEU A 207 -22.38 -11.66 18.83
N GLU A 208 -23.10 -10.54 18.96
CA GLU A 208 -24.45 -10.51 19.56
C GLU A 208 -25.47 -11.29 18.74
N GLU A 209 -25.45 -11.18 17.41
CA GLU A 209 -26.31 -11.96 16.51
C GLU A 209 -26.10 -13.47 16.70
N VAL A 210 -24.84 -13.93 16.75
CA VAL A 210 -24.51 -15.34 16.99
C VAL A 210 -24.95 -15.77 18.39
N ARG A 211 -24.77 -14.92 19.41
CA ARG A 211 -25.21 -15.18 20.78
C ARG A 211 -26.74 -15.37 20.85
N LEU A 212 -27.51 -14.49 20.21
CA LEU A 212 -28.97 -14.57 20.16
C LEU A 212 -29.46 -15.81 19.38
N ALA A 213 -28.80 -16.14 18.27
CA ALA A 213 -29.11 -17.36 17.52
C ALA A 213 -28.86 -18.61 18.37
N MET A 214 -27.72 -18.67 19.08
CA MET A 214 -27.40 -19.74 20.01
C MET A 214 -28.46 -19.88 21.10
N GLU A 215 -28.84 -18.78 21.76
CA GLU A 215 -29.87 -18.73 22.80
C GLU A 215 -31.22 -19.26 22.27
N THR A 216 -31.62 -18.83 21.08
CA THR A 216 -32.84 -19.31 20.40
C THR A 216 -32.79 -20.83 20.13
N TYR A 217 -31.66 -21.34 19.65
CA TYR A 217 -31.51 -22.79 19.41
C TYR A 217 -31.55 -23.60 20.71
N TYR A 218 -30.96 -23.09 21.80
CA TYR A 218 -31.02 -23.77 23.11
C TYR A 218 -32.45 -23.85 23.64
N GLU A 219 -33.20 -22.76 23.57
CA GLU A 219 -34.61 -22.74 23.97
C GLU A 219 -35.45 -23.71 23.15
N GLU A 220 -35.23 -23.77 21.83
CA GLU A 220 -35.95 -24.67 20.94
C GLU A 220 -35.60 -26.14 21.20
N VAL A 221 -34.31 -26.46 21.41
CA VAL A 221 -33.88 -27.81 21.80
C VAL A 221 -34.53 -28.21 23.13
N HIS A 222 -34.56 -27.32 24.11
CA HIS A 222 -35.19 -27.59 25.40
C HIS A 222 -36.71 -27.84 25.25
N ARG A 223 -37.40 -27.00 24.46
CA ARG A 223 -38.82 -27.17 24.14
C ARG A 223 -39.10 -28.50 23.44
N LEU A 224 -38.27 -28.89 22.47
CA LEU A 224 -38.37 -30.16 21.77
C LEU A 224 -38.12 -31.36 22.69
N GLN A 225 -37.13 -31.29 23.58
CA GLN A 225 -36.88 -32.32 24.61
C GLN A 225 -38.10 -32.50 25.52
N LEU A 226 -38.73 -31.41 25.95
CA LEU A 226 -39.94 -31.47 26.78
C LEU A 226 -41.11 -32.13 26.03
N LEU A 227 -41.30 -31.79 24.75
CA LEU A 227 -42.31 -32.42 23.91
C LEU A 227 -42.04 -33.90 23.67
N LEU A 228 -40.77 -34.29 23.45
CA LEU A 228 -40.37 -35.68 23.30
C LEU A 228 -40.69 -36.47 24.57
N ALA A 229 -40.29 -35.98 25.75
CA ALA A 229 -40.60 -36.60 27.03
C ALA A 229 -42.12 -36.75 27.26
N LYS A 230 -42.91 -35.72 26.90
CA LYS A 230 -44.39 -35.78 26.95
C LYS A 230 -44.94 -36.81 25.98
N SER A 231 -44.39 -36.91 24.76
CA SER A 231 -44.82 -37.88 23.75
C SER A 231 -44.51 -39.33 24.16
N GLU A 232 -43.35 -39.57 24.78
CA GLU A 232 -42.95 -40.89 25.27
C GLU A 232 -43.84 -41.36 26.40
N THR A 233 -44.14 -40.47 27.36
CA THR A 233 -45.05 -40.78 28.46
C THR A 233 -46.47 -41.06 27.96
N MET A 234 -46.95 -40.30 26.98
CA MET A 234 -48.23 -40.57 26.29
C MET A 234 -48.22 -41.93 25.59
N ARG A 235 -47.21 -42.22 24.77
CA ARG A 235 -47.07 -43.50 24.04
C ARG A 235 -47.09 -44.69 25.01
N LYS A 236 -46.37 -44.58 26.14
CA LYS A 236 -46.33 -45.64 27.17
C LYS A 236 -47.69 -45.83 27.86
N LYS A 237 -48.44 -44.76 28.12
CA LYS A 237 -49.80 -44.84 28.68
C LYS A 237 -50.77 -45.53 27.71
N TYR A 238 -50.84 -45.07 26.46
CA TYR A 238 -51.69 -45.71 25.44
C TYR A 238 -51.32 -47.18 25.22
N GLY A 239 -50.03 -47.52 25.15
CA GLY A 239 -49.59 -48.91 25.01
C GLY A 239 -50.06 -49.80 26.17
N ARG A 240 -49.92 -49.34 27.42
CA ARG A 240 -50.40 -50.11 28.59
C ARG A 240 -51.92 -50.23 28.64
N ASP A 241 -52.65 -49.16 28.31
CA ASP A 241 -54.11 -49.17 28.36
C ASP A 241 -54.70 -50.04 27.24
N THR A 242 -54.14 -49.99 26.04
CA THR A 242 -54.48 -50.91 24.95
C THR A 242 -54.18 -52.36 25.34
N GLN A 243 -53.02 -52.63 25.96
CA GLN A 243 -52.69 -53.98 26.44
C GLN A 243 -53.65 -54.47 27.52
N LYS A 244 -54.06 -53.61 28.46
CA LYS A 244 -55.09 -53.95 29.46
C LYS A 244 -56.44 -54.28 28.80
N ARG A 245 -56.87 -53.46 27.84
CA ARG A 245 -58.11 -53.69 27.07
C ARG A 245 -58.07 -55.00 26.30
N LEU A 246 -56.96 -55.31 25.64
CA LEU A 246 -56.78 -56.59 24.93
C LEU A 246 -56.84 -57.79 25.87
N LYS A 247 -56.21 -57.71 27.06
CA LYS A 247 -56.29 -58.79 28.07
C LYS A 247 -57.72 -58.99 28.57
N ALA A 248 -58.44 -57.91 28.87
CA ALA A 248 -59.84 -57.98 29.30
C ALA A 248 -60.74 -58.58 28.22
N LEU A 249 -60.55 -58.17 26.96
CA LEU A 249 -61.28 -58.74 25.82
C LEU A 249 -61.00 -60.24 25.67
N ASN A 250 -59.73 -60.65 25.74
CA ASN A 250 -59.37 -62.07 25.61
C ASN A 250 -59.98 -62.91 26.75
N ALA A 251 -59.96 -62.40 27.99
CA ALA A 251 -60.63 -63.04 29.11
C ALA A 251 -62.15 -63.18 28.90
N ALA A 252 -62.80 -62.14 28.33
CA ALA A 252 -64.22 -62.19 27.99
C ALA A 252 -64.52 -63.22 26.89
N VAL A 253 -63.67 -63.30 25.86
CA VAL A 253 -63.77 -64.32 24.80
C VAL A 253 -63.69 -65.72 25.38
N LEU A 254 -62.69 -66.00 26.24
CA LEU A 254 -62.56 -67.32 26.88
C LEU A 254 -63.77 -67.69 27.75
N ARG A 255 -64.30 -66.71 28.50
CA ARG A 255 -65.51 -66.91 29.31
C ARG A 255 -66.73 -67.24 28.43
N LEU A 256 -66.94 -66.46 27.36
CA LEU A 256 -68.02 -66.70 26.42
C LEU A 256 -67.85 -68.06 25.70
N SER A 257 -66.64 -68.43 25.31
CA SER A 257 -66.36 -69.75 24.74
C SER A 257 -66.69 -70.90 25.70
N ARG A 258 -66.40 -70.73 26.99
CA ARG A 258 -66.80 -71.71 28.01
C ARG A 258 -68.32 -71.78 28.15
N ASN A 259 -68.99 -70.65 28.26
CA ASN A 259 -70.44 -70.59 28.33
C ASN A 259 -71.10 -71.23 27.09
N ILE A 260 -70.56 -71.02 25.88
CA ILE A 260 -71.06 -71.68 24.67
C ILE A 260 -70.89 -73.19 24.76
N LYS A 261 -69.74 -73.70 25.22
CA LYS A 261 -69.53 -75.13 25.43
C LYS A 261 -70.48 -75.71 26.47
N ASP A 262 -70.68 -75.00 27.58
CA ASP A 262 -71.59 -75.43 28.65
C ASP A 262 -73.04 -75.46 28.14
N LEU A 263 -73.48 -74.42 27.42
CA LEU A 263 -74.80 -74.36 26.77
C LEU A 263 -74.97 -75.42 25.67
N GLN A 264 -73.91 -75.77 24.94
CA GLN A 264 -73.92 -76.87 23.97
C GLN A 264 -74.07 -78.22 24.67
N ALA A 265 -73.34 -78.45 25.77
CA ALA A 265 -73.44 -79.67 26.57
C ALA A 265 -74.82 -79.80 27.23
N GLU A 266 -75.36 -78.71 27.77
CA GLU A 266 -76.70 -78.66 28.33
C GLU A 266 -77.77 -78.91 27.27
N ASN A 267 -77.67 -78.25 26.10
CA ASN A 267 -78.56 -78.55 24.97
C ASN A 267 -78.50 -80.00 24.55
N GLN A 268 -77.31 -80.61 24.54
CA GLN A 268 -77.13 -82.01 24.19
C GLN A 268 -77.79 -82.93 25.22
N ARG A 269 -77.59 -82.65 26.52
CA ARG A 269 -78.28 -83.37 27.61
C ARG A 269 -79.80 -83.23 27.52
N LEU A 270 -80.32 -82.02 27.30
CA LEU A 270 -81.76 -81.78 27.13
C LEU A 270 -82.32 -82.53 25.91
N LYS A 271 -81.56 -82.62 24.81
CA LYS A 271 -81.94 -83.43 23.65
C LYS A 271 -81.94 -84.92 23.97
N GLU A 272 -80.96 -85.41 24.72
CA GLU A 272 -80.90 -86.80 25.18
C GLU A 272 -82.06 -87.13 26.13
N ASP A 273 -82.34 -86.26 27.11
CA ASP A 273 -83.48 -86.40 28.03
C ASP A 273 -84.82 -86.38 27.28
N LEU A 274 -84.99 -85.47 26.30
CA LEU A 274 -86.16 -85.45 25.43
C LEU A 274 -86.29 -86.77 24.65
N GLY A 275 -85.18 -87.26 24.08
CA GLY A 275 -85.13 -88.55 23.40
C GLY A 275 -85.48 -89.72 24.33
N HIS A 276 -85.01 -89.69 25.58
CA HIS A 276 -85.34 -90.68 26.59
C HIS A 276 -86.83 -90.64 26.96
N VAL A 277 -87.42 -89.46 27.20
CA VAL A 277 -88.86 -89.31 27.47
C VAL A 277 -89.71 -89.84 26.31
N LEU A 278 -89.31 -89.56 25.07
CA LEU A 278 -89.96 -90.11 23.88
C LEU A 278 -89.82 -91.63 23.76
N SER A 279 -88.71 -92.21 24.27
CA SER A 279 -88.43 -93.65 24.23
C SER A 279 -89.00 -94.43 25.42
N SER A 280 -89.14 -93.80 26.59
CA SER A 280 -89.70 -94.36 27.82
C SER A 280 -91.20 -94.13 27.96
N SER A 281 -91.82 -93.39 27.03
CA SER A 281 -93.27 -93.36 26.88
C SER A 281 -93.73 -94.75 26.41
N PRO A 282 -94.78 -95.33 27.03
CA PRO A 282 -95.45 -96.50 26.45
C PRO A 282 -95.89 -96.19 25.01
N PRO A 283 -95.98 -97.18 24.09
CA PRO A 283 -96.65 -96.93 22.83
C PRO A 283 -98.04 -96.42 23.17
N HIS A 284 -98.35 -95.17 22.81
CA HIS A 284 -99.69 -94.62 23.00
C HIS A 284 -100.64 -95.29 22.00
N SER A 285 -100.97 -96.54 22.27
CA SER A 285 -102.03 -97.29 21.63
C SER A 285 -103.35 -96.82 22.23
N LYS A 286 -104.00 -95.85 21.57
CA LYS A 286 -105.46 -95.64 21.50
C LYS A 286 -105.85 -94.28 20.88
N THR A 287 -105.13 -93.79 19.88
CA THR A 287 -105.74 -92.80 18.97
C THR A 287 -106.53 -93.59 17.93
N LYS A 288 -107.83 -93.79 18.18
CA LYS A 288 -108.75 -94.36 17.18
C LYS A 288 -108.65 -93.50 15.92
N ASN A 289 -108.23 -94.11 14.81
CA ASN A 289 -108.06 -93.44 13.52
C ASN A 289 -109.45 -93.14 12.93
N TYR A 290 -110.12 -92.09 13.43
CA TYR A 290 -111.42 -91.62 12.95
C TYR A 290 -111.36 -91.06 11.52
N SER A 291 -110.15 -90.81 11.01
CA SER A 291 -109.83 -90.37 9.65
C SER A 291 -110.13 -91.42 8.57
N GLU A 292 -110.23 -92.70 8.93
CA GLU A 292 -110.55 -93.80 8.00
C GLU A 292 -112.06 -94.10 7.93
N TRP A 293 -112.88 -93.44 8.76
CA TRP A 293 -114.32 -93.67 8.77
C TRP A 293 -114.99 -92.83 7.67
N THR A 294 -115.68 -93.50 6.75
CA THR A 294 -116.52 -92.84 5.75
C THR A 294 -117.57 -91.97 6.46
N ARG A 295 -117.85 -90.76 5.92
CA ARG A 295 -118.80 -89.80 6.51
C ARG A 295 -120.13 -90.44 6.95
N GLN A 296 -120.65 -91.36 6.14
CA GLN A 296 -121.89 -92.09 6.46
C GLN A 296 -121.78 -92.96 7.72
N ARG A 297 -120.62 -93.56 7.99
CA ARG A 297 -120.36 -94.41 9.16
C ARG A 297 -120.20 -93.58 10.43
N LEU A 298 -119.56 -92.41 10.33
CA LEU A 298 -119.50 -91.41 11.40
C LEU A 298 -120.91 -90.90 11.75
N VAL A 299 -121.70 -90.49 10.76
CA VAL A 299 -123.07 -90.00 10.97
C VAL A 299 -123.98 -91.06 11.58
N ARG A 300 -123.89 -92.32 11.14
CA ARG A 300 -124.69 -93.41 11.72
C ARG A 300 -124.34 -93.67 13.19
N ARG A 301 -123.05 -93.59 13.55
CA ARG A 301 -122.63 -93.73 14.94
C ARG A 301 -123.06 -92.55 15.81
N ILE A 302 -123.09 -91.34 15.27
CA ILE A 302 -123.64 -90.16 15.97
C ILE A 302 -125.15 -90.35 16.20
N LEU A 303 -125.91 -90.75 15.17
CA LEU A 303 -127.34 -91.04 15.29
C LEU A 303 -127.66 -92.18 16.27
N ASP A 304 -126.86 -93.27 16.28
CA ASP A 304 -127.03 -94.37 17.24
C ASP A 304 -126.73 -93.91 18.68
N LEU A 305 -125.81 -92.97 18.86
CA LEU A 305 -125.52 -92.38 20.18
C LEU A 305 -126.61 -91.39 20.62
N GLU A 306 -127.20 -90.63 19.70
CA GLU A 306 -128.35 -89.75 19.98
C GLU A 306 -129.61 -90.56 20.34
N LYS A 307 -129.87 -91.69 19.67
CA LYS A 307 -131.01 -92.57 19.99
C LYS A 307 -130.93 -93.29 21.35
N VAL A 308 -129.74 -93.43 21.93
CA VAL A 308 -129.56 -94.03 23.26
C VAL A 308 -129.66 -92.95 24.36
N SER A 309 -129.82 -91.68 23.97
CA SER A 309 -129.80 -90.53 24.86
C SER A 309 -131.17 -89.88 25.10
N ASP A 310 -132.26 -90.43 24.54
CA ASP A 310 -133.69 -90.14 24.81
C ASP A 310 -134.43 -91.43 25.20
#